data_AF-A0A4Y9Y8Y4-F1
#
_entry.id   AF-A0A4Y9Y8Y4-F1
#
_cell.length_a   1.000
_cell.length_b   1.000
_cell.length_c   1.000
_cell.angle_alpha   90.00
_cell.angle_beta   90.00
_cell.angle_gamma   90.00
#
_symmetry.space_group_name_H-M   'P 1'
#
loop_
_entity.id
_entity.type
_entity.pdbx_description
1 polymer ?
#
loop_
_entity_poly.entity_id
_entity_poly.type
_entity_poly.pdbx_seq_one_letter_code
_entity_poly.pdbx_strand_id
1 'polypeptide(L)'
;MNDVLASTQSLPGAIATLYGPVECTDRRAIHVYTDGSYFKLPDGSERAGAGIYWGYGSPKNCALMVPTPVSNNRAELYAILRAITVADPCRTLHIHTDSTYAIHSICHWAPRNSALGWRKANGDLLRNIVDLIKRRTAAVVFIWVKGHSGNASNEAADELAGWGASMQGPLLPFVPVVAEWGASSCPGINTEGQQGETMYLKVHTALPEQNAPRPEAQAGTASSLVAVHSDDDDRSPEGFNL
;
A
#
# COMPACT_ATOMS: atom_id res chain seq x y z
N MET A 1 -19.46 -21.87 -28.25
CA MET A 1 -18.03 -21.77 -27.89
C MET A 1 -17.80 -20.39 -27.32
N ASN A 2 -17.78 -20.27 -25.99
CA ASN A 2 -17.17 -19.18 -25.23
C ASN A 2 -17.27 -19.54 -23.74
N ASP A 3 -16.62 -20.65 -23.38
CA ASP A 3 -16.15 -20.85 -22.01
C ASP A 3 -14.88 -20.01 -21.86
N VAL A 4 -15.06 -18.72 -21.58
CA VAL A 4 -13.95 -17.91 -21.08
C VAL A 4 -13.88 -18.21 -19.59
N LEU A 5 -13.05 -19.20 -19.26
CA LEU A 5 -12.63 -19.52 -17.90
C LEU A 5 -12.28 -18.22 -17.18
N ALA A 6 -13.16 -17.78 -16.27
CA ALA A 6 -12.82 -16.77 -15.29
C ALA A 6 -11.66 -17.33 -14.49
N SER A 7 -10.44 -16.86 -14.75
CA SER A 7 -9.24 -17.43 -14.13
C SER A 7 -9.37 -17.24 -12.63
N THR A 8 -9.68 -18.32 -11.92
CA THR A 8 -9.81 -18.35 -10.46
C THR A 8 -8.40 -18.47 -9.90
N GLN A 9 -7.56 -17.48 -10.16
CA GLN A 9 -6.20 -17.48 -9.66
C GLN A 9 -6.25 -17.22 -8.15
N SER A 10 -5.63 -18.09 -7.37
CA SER A 10 -5.49 -17.88 -5.92
C SER A 10 -4.74 -16.57 -5.66
N LEU A 11 -5.01 -15.92 -4.52
CA LEU A 11 -4.33 -14.68 -4.16
C LEU A 11 -2.79 -14.81 -4.21
N PRO A 12 -2.15 -15.88 -3.67
CA PRO A 12 -0.72 -16.08 -3.81
C PRO A 12 -0.25 -16.12 -5.28
N GLY A 13 -1.01 -16.80 -6.15
CA GLY A 13 -0.71 -16.84 -7.58
C GLY A 13 -0.79 -15.45 -8.22
N ALA A 14 -1.84 -14.68 -7.93
CA ALA A 14 -2.02 -13.33 -8.47
C ALA A 14 -0.93 -12.36 -7.99
N ILE A 15 -0.49 -12.50 -6.74
CA ILE A 15 0.64 -11.75 -6.18
C ILE A 15 1.95 -12.12 -6.87
N ALA A 16 2.22 -13.42 -7.07
CA ALA A 16 3.41 -13.89 -7.79
C ALA A 16 3.42 -13.38 -9.24
N THR A 17 2.28 -13.38 -9.93
CA THR A 17 2.14 -12.83 -11.29
C THR A 17 2.38 -11.33 -11.33
N LEU A 18 1.88 -10.56 -10.35
CA LEU A 18 2.03 -9.11 -10.33
C LEU A 18 3.48 -8.66 -10.02
N TYR A 19 4.07 -9.23 -8.98
CA TYR A 19 5.36 -8.77 -8.44
C TYR A 19 6.57 -9.53 -8.99
N GLY A 20 6.37 -10.72 -9.54
CA GLY A 20 7.45 -11.58 -10.02
C GLY A 20 8.19 -12.32 -8.90
N PRO A 21 9.21 -13.11 -9.26
CA PRO A 21 9.94 -13.98 -8.32
C PRO A 21 10.93 -13.21 -7.46
N VAL A 22 11.26 -13.75 -6.28
CA VAL A 22 12.42 -13.32 -5.48
C VAL A 22 13.68 -13.91 -6.11
N GLU A 23 14.66 -13.08 -6.38
CA GLU A 23 15.92 -13.43 -7.06
C GLU A 23 17.11 -13.45 -6.08
N CYS A 24 17.07 -12.62 -5.03
CA CYS A 24 18.09 -12.56 -4.00
C CYS A 24 17.50 -12.99 -2.64
N THR A 25 18.20 -13.88 -1.94
CA THR A 25 17.77 -14.47 -0.67
C THR A 25 18.64 -14.02 0.51
N ASP A 26 19.32 -12.87 0.41
CA ASP A 26 20.08 -12.33 1.56
C ASP A 26 19.17 -12.23 2.79
N ARG A 27 19.54 -13.01 3.80
CA ARG A 27 18.81 -13.17 5.05
C ARG A 27 18.99 -11.99 6.00
N ARG A 28 19.90 -11.06 5.69
CA ARG A 28 20.08 -9.82 6.48
C ARG A 28 19.01 -8.81 6.10
N ALA A 29 17.81 -8.98 6.65
CA ALA A 29 16.72 -8.04 6.42
C ALA A 29 17.07 -6.63 6.91
N ILE A 30 16.64 -5.62 6.15
CA ILE A 30 16.64 -4.22 6.56
C ILE A 30 15.29 -3.92 7.20
N HIS A 31 15.30 -3.28 8.36
CA HIS A 31 14.07 -2.89 9.06
C HIS A 31 13.84 -1.40 8.90
N VAL A 32 12.59 -1.02 8.64
CA VAL A 32 12.14 0.36 8.57
C VAL A 32 10.73 0.46 9.15
N TYR A 33 10.46 1.54 9.87
CA TYR A 33 9.17 1.89 10.44
C TYR A 33 8.61 3.07 9.66
N THR A 34 7.33 3.00 9.32
CA THR A 34 6.65 4.01 8.52
C THR A 34 5.31 4.36 9.13
N ASP A 35 5.00 5.65 9.14
CA ASP A 35 3.75 6.19 9.67
C ASP A 35 3.28 7.40 8.83
N GLY A 36 1.98 7.68 8.88
CA GLY A 36 1.31 8.77 8.19
C GLY A 36 0.50 9.63 9.15
N SER A 37 0.71 10.94 9.10
CA SER A 37 -0.05 11.92 9.88
C SER A 37 -0.91 12.77 8.95
N TYR A 38 -2.13 13.07 9.39
CA TYR A 38 -3.04 13.99 8.72
C TYR A 38 -3.82 14.80 9.74
N PHE A 39 -3.94 16.11 9.51
CA PHE A 39 -4.80 16.97 10.30
C PHE A 39 -5.41 18.11 9.49
N LYS A 40 -6.53 18.62 10.00
CA LYS A 40 -7.19 19.83 9.52
C LYS A 40 -6.88 20.98 10.46
N LEU A 41 -6.50 22.11 9.90
CA LEU A 41 -6.29 23.34 10.65
C LEU A 41 -7.62 24.10 10.83
N PRO A 42 -7.72 25.01 11.83
CA PRO A 42 -8.92 25.80 12.06
C PRO A 42 -9.36 26.66 10.87
N ASP A 43 -8.42 27.03 10.00
CA ASP A 43 -8.68 27.79 8.77
C ASP A 43 -9.22 26.93 7.61
N GLY A 44 -9.43 25.63 7.85
CA GLY A 44 -9.92 24.67 6.87
C GLY A 44 -8.83 24.09 5.96
N SER A 45 -7.58 24.54 6.08
CA SER A 45 -6.48 23.94 5.33
C SER A 45 -6.15 22.55 5.87
N GLU A 46 -5.81 21.63 4.96
CA GLU A 46 -5.49 20.25 5.30
C GLU A 46 -4.00 19.99 5.09
N ARG A 47 -3.40 19.25 6.00
CA ARG A 47 -1.97 18.89 5.93
C ARG A 47 -1.78 17.41 6.20
N ALA A 48 -0.78 16.85 5.54
CA ALA A 48 -0.35 15.49 5.77
C ALA A 48 1.17 15.37 5.71
N GLY A 49 1.69 14.42 6.47
CA GLY A 49 3.11 14.15 6.63
C GLY A 49 3.39 12.66 6.68
N ALA A 50 4.54 12.27 6.16
CA ALA A 50 5.01 10.90 6.13
C ALA A 50 6.30 10.80 6.95
N GLY A 51 6.34 9.84 7.87
CA GLY A 51 7.48 9.54 8.72
C GLY A 51 8.15 8.25 8.31
N ILE A 52 9.47 8.26 8.18
CA ILE A 52 10.28 7.08 7.83
C ILE A 52 11.43 6.98 8.82
N TYR A 53 11.45 5.91 9.61
CA TYR A 53 12.43 5.68 10.66
C TYR A 53 13.18 4.35 10.45
N TRP A 54 14.51 4.44 10.32
CA TRP A 54 15.42 3.31 10.10
C TRP A 54 16.20 2.91 11.36
N GLY A 55 15.93 3.56 12.50
CA GLY A 55 16.67 3.39 13.74
C GLY A 55 17.38 4.67 14.20
N TYR A 56 17.83 4.64 15.45
CA TYR A 56 18.42 5.80 16.11
C TYR A 56 19.67 6.30 15.39
N GLY A 57 19.75 7.61 15.15
CA GLY A 57 20.89 8.24 14.48
C GLY A 57 21.07 7.90 12.99
N SER A 58 20.12 7.16 12.39
CA SER A 58 20.22 6.82 10.97
C SER A 58 20.08 8.09 10.10
N PRO A 59 21.00 8.36 9.17
CA PRO A 59 20.88 9.49 8.25
C PRO A 59 19.77 9.29 7.21
N LYS A 60 19.15 8.11 7.18
CA LYS A 60 18.01 7.80 6.31
C LYS A 60 16.67 8.18 6.95
N ASN A 61 16.65 8.52 8.24
CA ASN A 61 15.45 8.99 8.92
C ASN A 61 14.94 10.26 8.24
N CYS A 62 13.65 10.33 7.97
CA CYS A 62 13.10 11.36 7.13
C CYS A 62 11.65 11.67 7.51
N ALA A 63 11.36 12.96 7.64
CA ALA A 63 10.02 13.51 7.66
C ALA A 63 9.75 14.13 6.30
N LEU A 64 8.58 13.89 5.72
CA LEU A 64 8.19 14.45 4.42
C LEU A 64 6.81 15.08 4.50
N MET A 65 6.64 16.21 3.83
CA MET A 65 5.32 16.76 3.56
C MET A 65 4.67 15.99 2.40
N VAL A 66 3.40 15.62 2.55
CA VAL A 66 2.65 14.83 1.56
C VAL A 66 1.95 15.78 0.58
N PRO A 67 2.17 15.65 -0.74
CA PRO A 67 1.48 16.47 -1.74
C PRO A 67 -0.02 16.20 -1.81
N THR A 68 -0.78 17.24 -2.17
CA THR A 68 -2.22 17.16 -2.37
C THR A 68 -2.60 16.20 -3.51
N PRO A 69 -3.76 15.51 -3.44
CA PRO A 69 -4.75 15.57 -2.36
C PRO A 69 -4.22 14.92 -1.08
N VAL A 70 -4.47 15.51 0.09
CA VAL A 70 -3.95 14.99 1.37
C VAL A 70 -4.97 14.11 2.08
N SER A 71 -4.51 13.02 2.68
CA SER A 71 -5.30 12.14 3.56
C SER A 71 -4.37 11.26 4.38
N ASN A 72 -4.87 10.69 5.47
CA ASN A 72 -4.07 9.76 6.28
C ASN A 72 -3.56 8.57 5.43
N ASN A 73 -4.47 7.90 4.72
CA ASN A 73 -4.14 6.77 3.84
C ASN A 73 -3.10 7.10 2.77
N ARG A 74 -3.10 8.33 2.24
CA ARG A 74 -2.08 8.75 1.28
C ARG A 74 -0.74 8.98 1.98
N ALA A 75 -0.74 9.55 3.18
CA ALA A 75 0.45 9.76 3.98
C ALA A 75 1.19 8.45 4.28
N GLU A 76 0.45 7.43 4.70
CA GLU A 76 0.96 6.06 4.92
C GLU A 76 1.64 5.48 3.68
N LEU A 77 0.94 5.54 2.53
CA LEU A 77 1.48 5.03 1.27
C LEU A 77 2.69 5.84 0.81
N TYR A 78 2.72 7.14 1.09
CA TYR A 78 3.84 8.00 0.73
C TYR A 78 5.08 7.68 1.58
N ALA A 79 4.92 7.37 2.87
CA ALA A 79 5.98 6.89 3.74
C ALA A 79 6.58 5.56 3.21
N ILE A 80 5.71 4.61 2.86
CA ILE A 80 6.12 3.32 2.27
C ILE A 80 6.84 3.51 0.93
N LEU A 81 6.30 4.36 0.05
CA LEU A 81 6.94 4.68 -1.23
C LEU A 81 8.36 5.20 -1.03
N ARG A 82 8.54 6.13 -0.08
CA ARG A 82 9.86 6.66 0.25
C ARG A 82 10.78 5.58 0.82
N ALA A 83 10.29 4.76 1.74
CA ALA A 83 11.07 3.69 2.36
C ALA A 83 11.61 2.71 1.32
N ILE A 84 10.75 2.25 0.40
CA ILE A 84 11.11 1.32 -0.68
C ILE A 84 12.13 1.93 -1.64
N THR A 85 12.04 3.23 -1.92
CA THR A 85 12.98 3.91 -2.84
C THR A 85 14.39 4.04 -2.25
N VAL A 86 14.51 4.16 -0.93
CA VAL A 86 15.81 4.33 -0.24
C VAL A 86 16.44 3.00 0.19
N ALA A 87 15.61 1.96 0.33
CA ALA A 87 16.07 0.62 0.67
C ALA A 87 16.94 0.03 -0.46
N ASP A 88 18.03 -0.62 -0.08
CA ASP A 88 18.82 -1.46 -0.98
C ASP A 88 17.91 -2.51 -1.66
N PRO A 89 17.78 -2.53 -3.00
CA PRO A 89 16.89 -3.44 -3.72
C PRO A 89 17.31 -4.91 -3.65
N CYS A 90 18.57 -5.18 -3.29
CA CYS A 90 19.15 -6.51 -3.19
C CYS A 90 18.95 -7.17 -1.83
N ARG A 91 18.40 -6.45 -0.85
CA ARG A 91 18.18 -6.97 0.51
C ARG A 91 16.71 -7.02 0.86
N THR A 92 16.33 -8.06 1.61
CA THR A 92 14.96 -8.20 2.12
C THR A 92 14.60 -6.98 2.96
N LEU A 93 13.46 -6.35 2.69
CA LEU A 93 13.00 -5.15 3.40
C LEU A 93 11.79 -5.49 4.27
N HIS A 94 11.94 -5.32 5.58
CA HIS A 94 10.86 -5.42 6.56
C HIS A 94 10.31 -4.03 6.86
N ILE A 95 9.08 -3.77 6.42
CA ILE A 95 8.35 -2.53 6.68
C ILE A 95 7.38 -2.75 7.83
N HIS A 96 7.61 -2.04 8.93
CA HIS A 96 6.74 -1.99 10.10
C HIS A 96 5.80 -0.81 9.96
N THR A 97 4.49 -1.07 10.00
CA THR A 97 3.45 -0.04 9.91
C THR A 97 2.21 -0.51 10.66
N ASP A 98 1.45 0.42 11.24
CA ASP A 98 0.15 0.14 11.84
C ASP A 98 -1.01 0.27 10.84
N SER A 99 -0.74 0.77 9.63
CA SER A 99 -1.71 0.96 8.56
C SER A 99 -2.12 -0.35 7.89
N THR A 100 -3.21 -0.94 8.38
CA THR A 100 -3.86 -2.09 7.73
C THR A 100 -4.31 -1.76 6.31
N TYR A 101 -4.74 -0.51 6.05
CA TYR A 101 -5.08 -0.04 4.72
C TYR A 101 -3.90 -0.16 3.74
N ALA A 102 -2.72 0.29 4.13
CA ALA A 102 -1.54 0.24 3.27
C ALA A 102 -1.13 -1.23 3.00
N ILE A 103 -1.09 -2.05 4.04
CA ILE A 103 -0.80 -3.48 3.93
C ILE A 103 -1.79 -4.16 2.98
N HIS A 104 -3.10 -3.92 3.15
CA HIS A 104 -4.10 -4.52 2.28
C HIS A 104 -4.02 -4.02 0.84
N SER A 105 -3.78 -2.72 0.64
CA SER A 105 -3.67 -2.13 -0.68
C SER A 105 -2.54 -2.74 -1.50
N ILE A 106 -1.43 -3.11 -0.86
CA ILE A 106 -0.23 -3.65 -1.50
C ILE A 106 -0.27 -5.19 -1.56
N CYS A 107 -0.64 -5.87 -0.47
CA CYS A 107 -0.54 -7.32 -0.34
C CYS A 107 -1.80 -8.08 -0.81
N HIS A 108 -2.97 -7.43 -0.89
CA HIS A 108 -4.23 -8.10 -1.19
C HIS A 108 -4.95 -7.49 -2.41
N TRP A 109 -5.05 -6.16 -2.48
CA TRP A 109 -5.85 -5.50 -3.50
C TRP A 109 -5.06 -5.10 -4.75
N ALA A 110 -3.73 -5.10 -4.69
CA ALA A 110 -2.88 -4.68 -5.79
C ALA A 110 -3.14 -5.44 -7.11
N PRO A 111 -3.31 -6.79 -7.14
CA PRO A 111 -3.59 -7.49 -8.39
C PRO A 111 -4.88 -7.01 -9.06
N ARG A 112 -5.97 -6.89 -8.29
CA ARG A 112 -7.25 -6.39 -8.79
C ARG A 112 -7.16 -4.92 -9.22
N ASN A 113 -6.53 -4.08 -8.40
CA ASN A 113 -6.40 -2.65 -8.71
C ASN A 113 -5.53 -2.42 -9.96
N SER A 114 -4.50 -3.25 -10.17
CA SER A 114 -3.69 -3.27 -11.39
C SER A 114 -4.52 -3.63 -12.62
N ALA A 115 -5.34 -4.69 -12.52
CA ALA A 115 -6.22 -5.11 -13.61
C ALA A 115 -7.26 -4.03 -13.98
N LEU A 116 -7.68 -3.22 -13.00
CA LEU A 116 -8.58 -2.09 -13.17
C LEU A 116 -7.86 -0.77 -13.55
N GLY A 117 -6.56 -0.82 -13.83
CA GLY A 117 -5.78 0.33 -14.29
C GLY A 117 -5.56 1.42 -13.24
N TRP A 118 -5.49 1.06 -11.96
CA TRP A 118 -5.17 1.98 -10.85
C TRP A 118 -6.11 3.17 -10.71
N ARG A 119 -7.40 3.01 -11.05
CA ARG A 119 -8.39 4.10 -11.07
C ARG A 119 -8.91 4.53 -9.70
N LYS A 120 -8.63 3.77 -8.64
CA LYS A 120 -9.10 4.09 -7.28
C LYS A 120 -8.25 5.18 -6.62
N ALA A 121 -8.73 5.71 -5.50
CA ALA A 121 -7.97 6.64 -4.66
C ALA A 121 -6.57 6.09 -4.35
N ASN A 122 -5.56 6.97 -4.39
CA ASN A 122 -4.14 6.67 -4.22
C ASN A 122 -3.55 5.68 -5.25
N GLY A 123 -4.25 5.41 -6.37
CA GLY A 123 -3.78 4.52 -7.42
C GLY A 123 -2.45 4.97 -8.05
N ASP A 124 -2.19 6.28 -8.06
CA ASP A 124 -0.92 6.86 -8.48
C ASP A 124 0.26 6.38 -7.62
N LEU A 125 0.12 6.43 -6.28
CA LEU A 125 1.14 5.95 -5.36
C LEU A 125 1.27 4.42 -5.40
N LEU A 126 0.14 3.70 -5.44
CA LEU A 126 0.14 2.24 -5.46
C LEU A 126 0.83 1.69 -6.71
N ARG A 127 0.60 2.30 -7.88
CA ARG A 127 1.31 1.95 -9.11
C ARG A 127 2.82 2.11 -8.94
N ASN A 128 3.27 3.25 -8.42
CA ASN A 128 4.70 3.51 -8.22
C ASN A 128 5.33 2.55 -7.19
N ILE A 129 4.64 2.26 -6.09
CA ILE A 129 5.07 1.26 -5.09
C ILE A 129 5.23 -0.11 -5.75
N VAL A 130 4.24 -0.55 -6.52
CA VAL A 130 4.26 -1.85 -7.20
C VAL A 130 5.40 -1.92 -8.21
N ASP A 131 5.60 -0.88 -9.02
CA ASP A 131 6.68 -0.82 -9.99
C ASP A 131 8.07 -0.85 -9.33
N LEU A 132 8.24 -0.18 -8.19
CA LEU A 132 9.49 -0.25 -7.42
C LEU A 132 9.71 -1.65 -6.85
N ILE A 133 8.69 -2.27 -6.25
CA ILE A 133 8.80 -3.62 -5.70
C ILE A 133 9.15 -4.62 -6.79
N LYS A 134 8.53 -4.54 -7.97
CA LYS A 134 8.83 -5.43 -9.11
C LYS A 134 10.31 -5.40 -9.51
N ARG A 135 10.94 -4.23 -9.43
CA ARG A 135 12.35 -4.01 -9.76
C ARG A 135 13.32 -4.46 -8.67
N ARG A 136 12.85 -4.69 -7.45
CA ARG A 136 13.68 -5.27 -6.38
C ARG A 136 13.94 -6.74 -6.68
N THR A 137 15.17 -7.17 -6.42
CA THR A 137 15.56 -8.57 -6.53
C THR A 137 15.22 -9.33 -5.24
N ALA A 138 15.19 -8.65 -4.08
CA ALA A 138 14.79 -9.22 -2.80
C ALA A 138 13.33 -8.89 -2.41
N ALA A 139 12.80 -9.63 -1.44
CA ALA A 139 11.42 -9.50 -0.97
C ALA A 139 11.17 -8.23 -0.15
N VAL A 140 9.90 -7.80 -0.12
CA VAL A 140 9.37 -6.81 0.81
C VAL A 140 8.34 -7.50 1.71
N VAL A 141 8.56 -7.40 3.02
CA VAL A 141 7.72 -8.01 4.05
C VAL A 141 7.06 -6.91 4.85
N PHE A 142 5.73 -6.95 4.91
CA PHE A 142 4.96 -6.03 5.74
C PHE A 142 4.69 -6.67 7.10
N ILE A 143 5.05 -5.96 8.17
CA ILE A 143 4.85 -6.38 9.54
C ILE A 143 3.89 -5.39 10.18
N TRP A 144 2.71 -5.86 10.55
CA TRP A 144 1.77 -5.02 11.25
C TRP A 144 2.22 -4.83 12.69
N VAL A 145 2.29 -3.57 13.12
CA VAL A 145 2.52 -3.21 14.51
C VAL A 145 1.27 -2.51 15.04
N LYS A 146 1.04 -2.60 16.34
CA LYS A 146 -0.06 -1.88 16.97
C LYS A 146 0.34 -0.41 17.13
N GLY A 147 -0.47 0.50 16.60
CA GLY A 147 -0.31 1.94 16.81
C GLY A 147 -0.45 2.32 18.29
N HIS A 148 0.30 3.34 18.71
CA HIS A 148 0.28 3.90 20.08
C HIS A 148 0.35 2.87 21.22
N SER A 149 1.17 1.81 21.05
CA SER A 149 1.27 0.72 22.03
C SER A 149 2.60 0.67 22.78
N GLY A 150 3.37 1.76 22.86
CA GLY A 150 4.69 1.78 23.50
C GLY A 150 5.83 1.25 22.62
N ASN A 151 5.62 1.13 21.30
CA ASN A 151 6.69 0.75 20.39
C ASN A 151 7.49 1.99 20.00
N ALA A 152 8.60 2.22 20.68
CA ALA A 152 9.46 3.39 20.49
C ALA A 152 9.88 3.64 19.03
N SER A 153 10.02 2.59 18.20
CA SER A 153 10.38 2.78 16.79
C SER A 153 9.20 3.19 15.92
N ASN A 154 7.98 2.74 16.25
CA ASN A 154 6.76 3.24 15.59
C ASN A 154 6.44 4.66 16.05
N GLU A 155 6.59 4.95 17.34
CA GLU A 155 6.41 6.30 17.89
C GLU A 155 7.40 7.30 17.27
N ALA A 156 8.65 6.89 17.05
CA ALA A 156 9.61 7.72 16.31
C ALA A 156 9.17 7.97 14.84
N ALA A 157 8.49 7.02 14.21
CA ALA A 157 7.92 7.23 12.86
C ALA A 157 6.70 8.17 12.90
N ASP A 158 5.82 8.02 13.88
CA ASP A 158 4.67 8.93 14.13
C ASP A 158 5.15 10.37 14.36
N GLU A 159 6.16 10.57 15.21
CA GLU A 159 6.77 11.88 15.47
C GLU A 159 7.31 12.52 14.18
N LEU A 160 8.03 11.75 13.36
CA LEU A 160 8.51 12.21 12.05
C LEU A 160 7.35 12.54 11.10
N ALA A 161 6.27 11.76 11.12
CA ALA A 161 5.09 12.01 10.30
C ALA A 161 4.40 13.32 10.72
N GLY A 162 4.24 13.55 12.02
CA GLY A 162 3.72 14.80 12.60
C GLY A 162 4.58 16.01 12.27
N TRP A 163 5.90 15.88 12.32
CA TRP A 163 6.83 16.92 11.85
C TRP A 163 6.65 17.18 10.36
N GLY A 164 6.53 16.12 9.55
CA GLY A 164 6.23 16.17 8.12
C GLY A 164 5.01 17.01 7.79
N ALA A 165 3.93 16.81 8.54
CA ALA A 165 2.67 17.50 8.37
C ALA A 165 2.73 18.97 8.85
N SER A 166 3.62 19.27 9.80
CA SER A 166 3.83 20.61 10.36
C SER A 166 4.77 21.49 9.54
N MET A 167 5.53 20.91 8.61
CA MET A 167 6.46 21.66 7.76
C MET A 167 5.75 22.71 6.89
N GLN A 168 6.46 23.79 6.60
CA GLN A 168 6.03 24.90 5.75
C GLN A 168 7.06 25.10 4.65
N GLY A 169 6.63 25.20 3.40
CA GLY A 169 7.53 25.41 2.27
C GLY A 169 6.97 24.86 0.96
N PRO A 170 7.67 25.07 -0.16
CA PRO A 170 7.25 24.54 -1.44
C PRO A 170 7.24 23.01 -1.41
N LEU A 171 6.13 22.42 -1.85
CA LEU A 171 6.04 20.99 -2.12
C LEU A 171 6.97 20.66 -3.28
N LEU A 172 8.13 20.09 -3.00
CA LEU A 172 8.86 19.37 -4.03
C LEU A 172 8.28 17.95 -4.07
N PRO A 173 7.55 17.57 -5.14
CA PRO A 173 7.04 16.22 -5.23
C PRO A 173 8.23 15.27 -5.16
N PHE A 174 8.14 14.27 -4.29
CA PHE A 174 9.09 13.17 -4.34
C PHE A 174 8.88 12.45 -5.68
N VAL A 175 9.75 12.75 -6.64
CA VAL A 175 9.87 11.94 -7.85
C VAL A 175 10.75 10.78 -7.46
N PRO A 176 10.24 9.54 -7.39
CA PRO A 176 11.10 8.39 -7.19
C PRO A 176 12.05 8.35 -8.39
N VAL A 177 13.31 8.76 -8.17
CA VAL A 177 14.36 8.57 -9.15
C VAL A 177 14.51 7.06 -9.26
N VAL A 178 14.10 6.51 -10.40
CA VAL A 178 14.33 5.11 -10.72
C VAL A 178 15.83 4.97 -10.91
N ALA A 179 16.56 4.71 -9.83
CA ALA A 179 17.95 4.35 -9.96
C ALA A 179 18.00 3.05 -10.76
N GLU A 180 18.73 3.05 -11.88
CA GLU A 180 18.98 1.85 -12.69
C GLU A 180 19.92 0.91 -11.91
N TRP A 181 19.37 0.25 -10.89
CA TRP A 181 20.07 -0.85 -10.23
C TRP A 181 19.98 -2.05 -11.17
N GLY A 182 21.04 -2.28 -11.96
CA GLY A 182 21.18 -3.50 -12.75
C GLY A 182 21.33 -4.71 -11.82
N ALA A 183 20.59 -5.79 -12.10
CA ALA A 183 20.64 -7.04 -11.34
C ALA A 183 22.08 -7.55 -11.13
N SER A 184 23.00 -7.28 -12.06
CA SER A 184 24.43 -7.63 -11.97
C SER A 184 25.20 -7.05 -10.78
N SER A 185 24.61 -6.12 -10.01
CA SER A 185 25.24 -5.48 -8.85
C SER A 185 24.83 -6.10 -7.50
N CYS A 186 23.89 -7.04 -7.49
CA CYS A 186 23.43 -7.70 -6.26
C CYS A 186 24.31 -8.90 -5.89
N PRO A 187 25.02 -8.89 -4.74
CA PRO A 187 25.73 -10.08 -4.27
C PRO A 187 24.73 -11.17 -3.85
N GLY A 188 24.90 -12.40 -4.33
CA GLY A 188 24.07 -13.54 -3.94
C GLY A 188 22.81 -13.78 -4.77
N ILE A 189 22.82 -13.43 -6.07
CA ILE A 189 21.82 -13.96 -7.02
C ILE A 189 22.04 -15.46 -7.13
N ASN A 190 21.04 -16.24 -6.75
CA ASN A 190 21.03 -17.68 -7.01
C ASN A 190 20.68 -17.88 -8.49
N THR A 191 21.67 -18.14 -9.34
CA THR A 191 21.45 -18.52 -10.75
C THR A 191 21.03 -19.98 -10.92
N GLU A 192 21.03 -20.75 -9.84
CA GLU A 192 20.66 -22.17 -9.83
C GLU A 192 19.31 -22.34 -9.12
N GLY A 193 18.30 -22.75 -9.90
CA GLY A 193 16.96 -23.00 -9.39
C GLY A 193 16.96 -24.12 -8.35
N GLN A 194 16.79 -23.76 -7.08
CA GLN A 194 16.47 -24.73 -6.04
C GLN A 194 15.00 -25.18 -6.22
N GLN A 195 14.84 -26.34 -6.85
CA GLN A 195 13.60 -27.09 -6.85
C GLN A 195 13.35 -27.61 -5.43
N GLY A 196 12.33 -27.09 -4.74
CA GLY A 196 11.80 -27.70 -3.53
C GLY A 196 11.42 -26.79 -2.35
N GLU A 197 11.55 -25.46 -2.44
CA GLU A 197 11.27 -24.57 -1.30
C GLU A 197 9.94 -23.82 -1.42
N THR A 198 9.27 -23.65 -0.27
CA THR A 198 8.07 -22.82 -0.09
C THR A 198 8.20 -21.52 -0.87
N MET A 199 7.27 -21.25 -1.79
CA MET A 199 7.35 -20.08 -2.66
C MET A 199 7.31 -18.80 -1.80
N TYR A 200 8.48 -18.19 -1.55
CA TYR A 200 8.56 -16.91 -0.88
C TYR A 200 8.03 -15.84 -1.84
N LEU A 201 6.79 -15.41 -1.62
CA LEU A 201 6.19 -14.32 -2.39
C LEU A 201 7.05 -13.06 -2.20
N LYS A 202 7.36 -12.36 -3.32
CA LYS A 202 8.12 -11.10 -3.29
C LYS A 202 7.47 -10.05 -2.38
N VAL A 203 6.16 -10.12 -2.21
CA VAL A 203 5.42 -9.37 -1.21
C VAL A 203 4.61 -10.32 -0.35
N HIS A 204 4.75 -10.21 0.96
CA HIS A 204 3.89 -10.89 1.92
C HIS A 204 3.74 -10.08 3.20
N THR A 205 2.76 -10.47 4.01
CA THR A 205 2.42 -9.80 5.27
C THR A 205 2.13 -10.81 6.38
N ALA A 206 2.43 -10.43 7.61
CA ALA A 206 2.00 -11.14 8.82
C ALA A 206 0.98 -10.27 9.56
N LEU A 207 -0.30 -10.42 9.20
CA LEU A 207 -1.42 -9.77 9.90
C LEU A 207 -2.00 -10.72 10.95
N PRO A 208 -2.37 -10.22 12.15
CA PRO A 208 -3.20 -11.00 13.07
C PRO A 208 -4.57 -11.27 12.43
N GLU A 209 -5.22 -12.38 12.81
CA GLU A 209 -6.46 -12.88 12.21
C GLU A 209 -7.58 -11.81 12.15
N GLN A 210 -7.72 -11.01 13.20
CA GLN A 210 -8.66 -9.88 13.29
C GLN A 210 -8.46 -8.80 12.21
N ASN A 211 -7.26 -8.68 11.65
CA ASN A 211 -6.89 -7.71 10.61
C ASN A 211 -6.80 -8.35 9.22
N ALA A 212 -7.16 -9.63 9.08
CA ALA A 212 -7.21 -10.29 7.78
C ALA A 212 -8.27 -9.63 6.87
N PRO A 213 -8.07 -9.62 5.55
CA PRO A 213 -9.09 -9.12 4.62
C PRO A 213 -10.40 -9.90 4.81
N ARG A 214 -11.53 -9.18 4.94
CA ARG A 214 -12.85 -9.82 5.02
C ARG A 214 -13.15 -10.60 3.73
N PRO A 215 -13.79 -11.78 3.80
CA PRO A 215 -14.06 -12.64 2.63
C PRO A 215 -14.81 -11.93 1.50
N GLU A 216 -15.65 -10.95 1.85
CA GLU A 216 -16.51 -10.22 0.92
C GLU A 216 -15.75 -9.27 -0.03
N ALA A 217 -14.47 -9.01 0.21
CA ALA A 217 -13.64 -8.24 -0.72
C ALA A 217 -13.09 -9.09 -1.89
N GLN A 218 -13.29 -10.42 -1.86
CA GLN A 218 -12.74 -11.38 -2.84
C GLN A 218 -13.79 -12.01 -3.76
N ALA A 219 -15.08 -11.85 -3.50
CA ALA A 219 -16.14 -12.35 -4.37
C ALA A 219 -16.94 -11.17 -4.95
N GLY A 220 -16.89 -11.02 -6.28
CA GLY A 220 -17.86 -10.20 -6.98
C GLY A 220 -19.24 -10.84 -6.83
N THR A 221 -20.11 -10.26 -6.01
CA THR A 221 -21.54 -10.53 -6.11
C THR A 221 -22.17 -9.38 -6.88
N ALA A 222 -22.70 -9.71 -8.05
CA ALA A 222 -23.68 -8.89 -8.73
C ALA A 222 -24.85 -8.70 -7.77
N SER A 223 -25.01 -7.50 -7.22
CA SER A 223 -26.22 -7.17 -6.49
C SER A 223 -27.30 -6.81 -7.52
N SER A 224 -28.33 -7.65 -7.51
CA SER A 224 -29.54 -7.63 -8.32
C SER A 224 -30.21 -6.26 -8.37
N LEU A 225 -30.49 -5.77 -9.58
CA LEU A 225 -31.60 -4.86 -9.82
C LEU A 225 -32.89 -5.62 -9.45
N VAL A 226 -33.48 -5.30 -8.31
CA VAL A 226 -34.89 -5.57 -8.07
C VAL A 226 -35.63 -4.32 -8.50
N ALA A 227 -36.15 -4.33 -9.73
CA ALA A 227 -37.16 -3.38 -10.15
C ALA A 227 -38.45 -3.72 -9.39
N VAL A 228 -38.82 -2.89 -8.42
CA VAL A 228 -40.14 -2.97 -7.81
C VAL A 228 -41.09 -2.22 -8.74
N HIS A 229 -41.86 -2.99 -9.50
CA HIS A 229 -43.12 -2.56 -10.10
C HIS A 229 -44.12 -2.26 -8.98
N SER A 230 -44.76 -1.11 -9.04
CA SER A 230 -46.08 -0.89 -8.43
C SER A 230 -46.85 0.04 -9.37
N ASP A 231 -47.64 -0.58 -10.25
CA ASP A 231 -48.71 0.06 -10.98
C ASP A 231 -49.89 0.33 -10.04
N ASP A 232 -50.74 1.26 -10.47
CA ASP A 232 -52.17 1.43 -10.18
C ASP A 232 -52.56 2.00 -8.78
N ASP A 233 -53.52 2.91 -8.62
CA ASP A 233 -54.31 3.77 -9.51
C ASP A 233 -55.17 4.69 -8.61
N ASP A 234 -55.63 5.78 -9.20
CA ASP A 234 -56.92 6.45 -8.97
C ASP A 234 -57.19 7.48 -7.83
N ARG A 235 -57.78 8.59 -8.31
CA ARG A 235 -58.67 9.62 -7.71
C ARG A 235 -58.16 10.86 -6.96
N SER A 236 -58.17 11.96 -7.72
CA SER A 236 -58.42 13.40 -7.42
C SER A 236 -59.72 13.67 -6.62
N PRO A 237 -60.18 14.94 -6.40
CA PRO A 237 -59.56 16.27 -6.55
C PRO A 237 -59.80 17.22 -5.32
N GLU A 238 -59.39 18.48 -5.47
CA GLU A 238 -59.98 19.73 -4.91
C GLU A 238 -59.01 20.61 -4.07
N GLY A 239 -59.06 21.93 -4.34
CA GLY A 239 -58.72 22.93 -3.33
C GLY A 239 -57.81 24.09 -3.77
N PHE A 240 -58.44 25.16 -4.23
CA PHE A 240 -57.92 26.52 -4.42
C PHE A 240 -57.36 27.18 -3.13
N ASN A 241 -56.63 28.29 -3.34
CA ASN A 241 -56.09 29.34 -2.42
C ASN A 241 -54.59 29.19 -2.09
N LEU A 242 -53.71 30.17 -2.30
CA LEU A 242 -53.77 31.60 -2.64
C LEU A 242 -52.55 31.94 -3.52
#